data_AF-A0A2N2T9I0-F1
#
_entry.id   AF-A0A2N2T9I0-F1
#
_cell.length_a   1.000
_cell.length_b   1.000
_cell.length_c   1.000
_cell.angle_alpha   90.00
_cell.angle_beta   90.00
_cell.angle_gamma   90.00
#
_symmetry.space_group_name_H-M   'P 1'
#
loop_
_entity.id
_entity.type
_entity.pdbx_description
1 polymer ?
#
loop_
_entity_poly.entity_id
_entity_poly.type
_entity_poly.pdbx_seq_one_letter_code
_entity_poly.pdbx_strand_id
1 'polypeptide(L)'
;MSKPLFSLDRVNEGVYRVMDGQAQHVGNLKRIGGLWKFKAVGYTEEGALIPGGGPLTEQHNLTFESPDVEAVSARLTPSPGAGGSGTIQA
;
A
#
# COMPACT_ATOMS: atom_id res chain seq x y z
N MET A 1 -10.98 -20.41 -4.37
CA MET A 1 -10.22 -19.15 -4.53
C MET A 1 -9.92 -18.63 -3.14
N SER A 2 -8.64 -18.39 -2.80
CA SER A 2 -8.27 -17.75 -1.53
C SER A 2 -8.69 -16.28 -1.55
N LYS A 3 -9.11 -15.75 -0.40
CA LYS A 3 -9.47 -14.34 -0.26
C LYS A 3 -8.26 -13.45 -0.57
N PRO A 4 -8.42 -12.34 -1.33
CA PRO A 4 -7.33 -11.38 -1.56
C PRO A 4 -6.78 -10.81 -0.24
N LEU A 5 -5.47 -10.56 -0.19
CA LEU A 5 -4.79 -10.01 0.99
C LEU A 5 -5.04 -8.51 1.16
N PHE A 6 -5.32 -7.81 0.07
CA PHE A 6 -5.63 -6.38 0.04
C PHE A 6 -6.99 -6.12 -0.62
N SER A 7 -7.55 -4.93 -0.41
CA SER A 7 -8.66 -4.40 -1.18
C SER A 7 -8.29 -3.07 -1.85
N LEU A 8 -9.05 -2.70 -2.90
CA LEU A 8 -8.86 -1.48 -3.65
C LEU A 8 -10.10 -0.59 -3.54
N ASP A 9 -9.92 0.59 -2.94
CA ASP A 9 -10.98 1.59 -2.83
C ASP A 9 -10.71 2.72 -3.83
N ARG A 10 -11.63 2.92 -4.79
CA ARG A 10 -11.48 3.98 -5.80
C ARG A 10 -11.57 5.34 -5.13
N VAL A 11 -10.53 6.16 -5.30
CA VAL A 11 -10.55 7.56 -4.85
C VAL A 11 -11.05 8.47 -5.95
N ASN A 12 -10.47 8.34 -7.15
CA ASN A 12 -10.86 9.08 -8.34
C ASN A 12 -10.34 8.36 -9.60
N GLU A 13 -10.45 9.00 -10.75
CA GLU A 13 -9.89 8.45 -11.99
C GLU A 13 -8.36 8.36 -11.89
N GLY A 14 -7.82 7.15 -12.06
CA GLY A 14 -6.38 6.95 -12.00
C GLY A 14 -5.81 6.78 -10.59
N VAL A 15 -6.64 6.76 -9.53
CA VAL A 15 -6.16 6.54 -8.15
C VAL A 15 -7.07 5.59 -7.36
N TYR A 16 -6.45 4.57 -6.78
CA TYR A 16 -7.07 3.65 -5.81
C TYR A 16 -6.24 3.62 -4.53
N ARG A 17 -6.92 3.62 -3.38
CA ARG A 17 -6.31 3.26 -2.09
C ARG A 17 -6.15 1.76 -2.02
N VAL A 18 -5.03 1.32 -1.48
CA VAL A 18 -4.76 -0.08 -1.15
C VAL A 18 -4.94 -0.23 0.36
N MET A 19 -5.87 -1.08 0.76
CA MET A 19 -6.17 -1.38 2.16
C MET A 19 -5.71 -2.79 2.49
N ASP A 20 -5.16 -3.01 3.67
CA ASP A 20 -4.81 -4.36 4.14
C ASP A 20 -6.02 -5.12 4.74
N GLY A 21 -5.78 -6.36 5.15
CA GLY A 21 -6.80 -7.20 5.78
C GLY A 21 -7.39 -6.67 7.10
N GLN A 22 -6.78 -5.64 7.69
CA GLN A 22 -7.24 -4.94 8.89
C GLN A 22 -7.86 -3.57 8.58
N ALA A 23 -8.18 -3.32 7.30
CA ALA A 23 -8.70 -2.06 6.79
C ALA A 23 -7.77 -0.85 7.06
N GLN A 24 -6.45 -1.08 7.16
CA GLN A 24 -5.46 -0.01 7.23
C GLN A 24 -5.01 0.39 5.83
N HIS A 25 -4.85 1.70 5.60
CA HIS A 25 -4.34 2.21 4.34
C HIS A 25 -2.82 2.06 4.28
N VAL A 26 -2.33 1.31 3.29
CA VAL A 26 -0.91 0.95 3.16
C VAL A 26 -0.25 1.53 1.91
N GLY A 27 -1.04 2.15 1.03
CA GLY A 27 -0.53 2.79 -0.18
C GLY A 27 -1.62 3.13 -1.17
N ASN A 28 -1.20 3.67 -2.31
CA ASN A 28 -2.08 4.00 -3.42
C ASN A 28 -1.58 3.37 -4.72
N LEU A 29 -2.47 2.86 -5.55
CA LEU A 29 -2.19 2.71 -6.97
C LEU A 29 -2.48 4.04 -7.65
N LYS A 30 -1.50 4.57 -8.38
CA LYS A 30 -1.62 5.81 -9.16
C LYS A 30 -1.26 5.55 -10.62
N ARG A 31 -2.11 5.99 -11.55
CA ARG A 31 -1.82 5.99 -12.98
C ARG A 31 -0.93 7.18 -13.32
N ILE A 32 0.32 6.90 -13.69
CA ILE A 32 1.36 7.90 -13.97
C ILE A 32 2.05 7.51 -15.29
N GLY A 33 1.98 8.39 -16.29
CA GLY A 33 2.58 8.13 -17.61
C GLY A 33 2.01 6.88 -18.29
N GLY A 34 0.71 6.62 -18.12
CA GLY A 34 0.03 5.44 -18.67
C GLY A 34 0.18 4.15 -17.85
N LEU A 35 1.11 4.09 -16.90
CA LEU A 35 1.37 2.93 -16.05
C LEU A 35 0.71 3.08 -14.68
N TRP A 36 0.24 1.98 -14.08
CA TRP A 36 -0.15 1.96 -12.68
C TRP A 36 1.06 1.72 -11.82
N LYS A 37 1.28 2.57 -10.81
CA LYS A 37 2.39 2.46 -9.85
C LYS A 37 1.84 2.41 -8.44
N PHE A 38 2.34 1.46 -7.65
CA PHE A 38 2.12 1.43 -6.23
C PHE A 38 2.97 2.51 -5.53
N LYS A 39 2.33 3.25 -4.64
CA LYS A 39 2.92 4.31 -3.84
C LYS A 39 2.63 3.98 -2.39
N ALA A 40 3.57 3.29 -1.75
CA ALA A 40 3.52 2.97 -0.34
C ALA A 40 3.28 4.23 0.51
N VAL A 41 2.51 4.07 1.57
CA VAL A 41 2.40 5.06 2.65
C VAL A 41 2.54 4.37 3.99
N GLY A 42 3.18 5.06 4.93
CA GLY A 42 3.14 4.73 6.35
C GLY A 42 2.45 5.83 7.13
N TYR A 43 2.32 5.62 8.43
CA TYR A 43 1.82 6.60 9.37
C TYR A 43 2.72 6.60 10.61
N THR A 44 2.98 7.77 11.19
CA THR A 44 3.57 7.87 12.54
C THR A 44 2.54 7.44 13.58
N GLU A 45 2.96 7.31 14.84
CA GLU A 45 2.05 7.00 15.95
C GLU A 45 0.97 8.09 16.15
N GLU A 46 1.30 9.34 15.84
CA GLU A 46 0.36 10.48 15.86
C GLU A 46 -0.55 10.54 14.62
N GLY A 47 -0.42 9.57 13.70
CA GLY A 47 -1.22 9.49 12.48
C GLY A 47 -0.72 10.40 11.35
N ALA A 48 0.50 10.94 11.43
CA ALA A 48 1.07 11.73 10.34
C ALA A 48 1.47 10.83 9.17
N LEU A 49 1.09 11.20 7.94
CA LEU A 49 1.38 10.40 6.75
C LEU A 49 2.86 10.46 6.37
N ILE A 50 3.46 9.30 6.12
CA ILE A 50 4.85 9.13 5.66
C ILE A 50 4.83 8.62 4.21
N PRO A 51 5.07 9.47 3.20
CA PRO A 51 5.15 9.04 1.81
C PRO A 51 6.31 8.06 1.61
N GLY A 52 6.03 6.93 0.95
CA GLY A 52 7.06 5.92 0.72
C GLY A 52 7.38 5.04 1.93
N GLY A 53 6.86 5.34 3.12
CA GLY A 53 7.08 4.51 4.31
C GLY A 53 6.06 3.36 4.45
N GLY A 54 6.04 2.78 5.65
CA GLY A 54 5.06 1.77 6.05
C GLY A 54 5.40 0.34 5.62
N PRO A 55 4.46 -0.61 5.80
CA PRO A 55 4.72 -2.03 5.61
C PRO A 55 5.08 -2.49 4.21
N LEU A 56 4.87 -1.62 3.22
CA LEU A 56 5.10 -1.93 1.81
C LEU A 56 6.11 -0.96 1.17
N THR A 57 6.97 -0.32 1.98
CA THR A 57 8.02 0.60 1.51
C THR A 57 8.91 -0.03 0.43
N GLU A 58 9.27 -1.30 0.58
CA GLU A 58 10.15 -2.02 -0.37
C GLU A 58 9.50 -2.24 -1.74
N GLN A 59 8.16 -2.20 -1.83
CA GLN A 59 7.45 -2.26 -3.11
C GLN A 59 7.10 -0.88 -3.65
N HIS A 60 7.61 0.21 -3.07
CA HIS A 60 7.33 1.55 -3.58
C HIS A 60 7.77 1.66 -5.05
N ASN A 61 6.91 2.20 -5.91
CA ASN A 61 7.01 2.25 -7.37
C ASN A 61 6.77 0.95 -8.15
N LEU A 62 6.42 -0.17 -7.50
CA LEU A 62 6.08 -1.39 -8.23
C LEU A 62 4.95 -1.12 -9.24
N THR A 63 5.14 -1.55 -10.48
CA THR A 63 4.22 -1.28 -11.59
C THR A 63 3.19 -2.39 -11.76
N PHE A 64 1.99 -2.01 -12.17
CA PHE A 64 0.87 -2.92 -12.47
C PHE A 64 0.30 -2.59 -13.86
N GLU A 65 -0.30 -3.58 -14.51
CA GLU A 65 -0.98 -3.40 -15.80
C GLU A 65 -2.33 -2.70 -15.63
N SER A 66 -3.03 -2.99 -14.54
CA SER A 66 -4.36 -2.47 -14.20
C SER A 66 -4.52 -2.41 -12.66
N PRO A 67 -5.53 -1.68 -12.13
CA PRO A 67 -5.84 -1.68 -10.71
C PRO A 67 -6.64 -2.94 -10.35
N ASP A 68 -5.96 -4.09 -10.34
CA ASP A 68 -6.54 -5.40 -10.07
C ASP A 68 -6.17 -5.92 -8.68
N VAL A 69 -7.19 -6.37 -7.93
CA VAL A 69 -7.04 -6.77 -6.53
C VAL A 69 -6.25 -8.07 -6.36
N GLU A 70 -6.37 -9.01 -7.31
CA GLU A 70 -5.67 -10.28 -7.28
C GLU A 70 -4.19 -10.07 -7.59
N ALA A 71 -3.87 -9.31 -8.64
CA ALA A 71 -2.50 -8.95 -9.01
C ALA A 71 -1.78 -8.17 -7.90
N VAL A 72 -2.48 -7.24 -7.24
CA VAL A 72 -1.96 -6.52 -6.07
C VAL A 72 -1.66 -7.48 -4.92
N SER A 73 -2.63 -8.34 -4.58
CA SER A 73 -2.48 -9.31 -3.49
C SER A 73 -1.42 -10.39 -3.75
N ALA A 74 -1.15 -10.72 -5.00
CA ALA A 74 -0.12 -11.67 -5.37
C ALA A 74 1.30 -11.08 -5.31
N ARG A 75 1.45 -9.76 -5.45
CA ARG A 75 2.77 -9.12 -5.65
C ARG A 75 3.24 -8.24 -4.50
N LEU A 76 2.32 -7.69 -3.71
CA LEU A 76 2.68 -6.92 -2.52
C LEU A 76 2.85 -7.86 -1.34
N THR A 77 3.99 -7.74 -0.64
CA THR A 77 4.35 -8.59 0.48
C THR A 77 4.73 -7.70 1.66
N PRO A 78 3.96 -7.66 2.75
CA PRO A 78 4.31 -6.86 3.92
C PRO A 78 5.70 -7.23 4.45
N SER A 79 6.55 -6.24 4.70
CA SER A 79 7.83 -6.46 5.35
C SER A 79 7.61 -6.94 6.80
N PRO A 80 8.24 -8.05 7.23
CA PRO A 80 8.18 -8.47 8.62
C PRO A 80 8.83 -7.39 9.50
N GLY A 81 8.05 -6.79 10.40
CA GLY A 81 8.50 -5.76 11.34
C GLY A 81 7.94 -4.35 11.12
N ALA A 82 7.18 -4.11 10.05
CA ALA A 82 6.58 -2.80 9.81
C ALA A 82 5.17 -2.61 10.39
N GLY A 83 4.62 -3.66 11.01
CA GLY A 83 3.39 -3.62 11.80
C GLY A 83 3.71 -3.72 13.28
N GLY A 84 4.27 -2.66 13.87
CA GLY A 84 4.61 -2.62 15.28
C GLY A 84 4.79 -1.17 15.75
N SER A 85 3.95 -0.77 16.69
CA SER A 85 4.09 0.41 17.54
C SER A 85 5.55 0.66 17.89
N GLY A 86 5.96 1.92 17.81
CA GLY A 86 7.32 2.38 17.93
C GLY A 86 7.98 2.07 19.27
N THR A 87 9.30 2.14 19.20
CA THR A 87 10.10 2.62 20.32
C THR A 87 11.31 3.29 19.70
N ILE A 88 11.18 4.58 19.39
CA ILE A 88 12.35 5.45 19.34
C ILE A 88 12.70 5.77 20.80
N GLN A 89 13.69 5.06 21.34
CA GLN A 89 14.29 5.45 22.62
C GLN A 89 15.13 6.71 22.42
N ALA A 90 14.92 7.66 23.33
CA ALA A 90 15.64 8.92 23.45
C ALA A 90 17.11 8.74 23.83
#